data_AF-A0A8S3CKV4-F1
#
_entry.id   AF-A0A8S3CKV4-F1
#
_cell.length_a   1.000
_cell.length_b   1.000
_cell.length_c   1.000
_cell.angle_alpha   90.00
_cell.angle_beta   90.00
_cell.angle_gamma   90.00
#
_symmetry.space_group_name_H-M   'P 1'
#
loop_
_entity.id
_entity.type
_entity.pdbx_description
1 polymer ?
#
loop_
_entity_poly.entity_id
_entity_poly.type
_entity_poly.pdbx_seq_one_letter_code
_entity_poly.pdbx_strand_id
1 'polypeptide(L)' 'MIRLTNATNIAQVLAELKEYATEVDVDFVRKSVRAIGRCAIKVEQAAERCVSTLID' A
#
# COMPACT_ATOMS: atom_id res chain seq x y z
N MET A 1 0.30 -3.39 -11.00
CA MET A 1 -0.59 -3.40 -9.81
C MET A 1 -1.21 -2.03 -9.54
N ILE A 2 -0.44 -0.98 -9.20
CA ILE A 2 -0.97 0.34 -8.77
C ILE A 2 -1.84 1.06 -9.84
N ARG A 3 -1.66 0.75 -11.13
CA ARG A 3 -2.45 1.35 -12.22
C ARG A 3 -3.95 0.97 -12.16
N LEU A 4 -4.32 -0.15 -11.56
CA LEU A 4 -5.72 -0.63 -11.47
C LEU A 4 -6.39 -0.33 -10.12
N THR A 5 -5.67 0.26 -9.17
CA THR A 5 -6.21 0.57 -7.84
C THR A 5 -7.24 1.69 -7.89
N ASN A 6 -8.39 1.49 -7.25
CA ASN A 6 -9.51 2.42 -7.16
C ASN A 6 -10.16 2.34 -5.77
N ALA A 7 -11.16 3.19 -5.48
CA ALA A 7 -11.77 3.26 -4.15
C ALA A 7 -12.45 1.95 -3.70
N THR A 8 -12.85 1.07 -4.64
CA THR A 8 -13.53 -0.19 -4.30
C THR A 8 -12.56 -1.32 -3.95
N ASN A 9 -11.36 -1.35 -4.56
CA ASN A 9 -10.37 -2.40 -4.33
C ASN A 9 -9.21 -1.99 -3.41
N ILE A 10 -9.10 -0.70 -3.07
CA ILE A 10 -7.95 -0.19 -2.29
C ILE A 10 -7.79 -0.88 -0.93
N ALA A 11 -8.88 -1.25 -0.27
CA ALA A 11 -8.81 -1.93 1.02
C ALA A 11 -8.13 -3.31 0.92
N GLN A 12 -8.46 -4.09 -0.11
CA GLN A 12 -7.84 -5.39 -0.35
C GLN A 12 -6.38 -5.23 -0.77
N VAL A 13 -6.10 -4.31 -1.71
CA VAL A 13 -4.73 -4.04 -2.18
C VAL A 13 -3.84 -3.57 -1.02
N LEU A 14 -4.36 -2.74 -0.12
CA LEU A 14 -3.63 -2.28 1.06
C LEU A 14 -3.28 -3.44 2.01
N ALA A 15 -4.20 -4.37 2.22
CA ALA A 15 -3.98 -5.55 3.06
C ALA A 15 -2.87 -6.45 2.47
N GLU A 16 -2.93 -6.75 1.18
CA GLU A 16 -1.88 -7.52 0.48
C GLU A 16 -0.51 -6.82 0.56
N LEU A 17 -0.47 -5.50 0.32
CA LEU A 17 0.76 -4.72 0.42
C LEU A 17 1.32 -4.68 1.85
N LYS A 18 0.46 -4.73 2.88
CA LYS A 18 0.89 -4.83 4.28
C LYS A 18 1.56 -6.17 4.57
N GLU A 19 0.98 -7.28 4.10
CA GLU A 19 1.62 -8.60 4.22
C GLU A 19 2.99 -8.61 3.53
N TYR A 20 3.07 -8.06 2.31
CA TYR A 20 4.34 -7.93 1.58
C TYR A 20 5.37 -7.02 2.24
N ALA A 21 4.94 -6.12 3.13
CA ALA A 21 5.84 -5.27 3.90
C ALA A 21 6.44 -5.99 5.13
N THR A 22 5.94 -7.19 5.46
CA THR A 22 6.43 -8.03 6.57
C THR A 22 7.35 -9.18 6.12
N GLU A 23 7.61 -9.28 4.82
CA GLU A 23 8.48 -10.29 4.23
C GLU A 23 9.97 -10.09 4.59
N VAL A 24 10.76 -11.16 4.48
CA VAL A 24 12.19 -11.16 4.86
C VAL A 24 13.06 -10.37 3.85
N ASP A 25 12.63 -10.30 2.58
CA ASP A 25 13.39 -9.61 1.53
C ASP A 25 13.18 -8.08 1.60
N VAL A 26 14.24 -7.37 2.01
CA VAL A 26 14.26 -5.91 2.17
C VAL A 26 13.98 -5.17 0.86
N ASP A 27 14.42 -5.67 -0.28
CA ASP A 27 14.17 -5.02 -1.57
C ASP A 27 12.72 -5.21 -2.01
N PHE A 28 12.11 -6.33 -1.66
CA PHE A 28 10.68 -6.56 -1.83
C PHE A 28 9.86 -5.63 -0.91
N VAL A 29 10.16 -5.60 0.38
CA VAL A 29 9.51 -4.72 1.36
C VAL A 29 9.59 -3.25 0.92
N ARG A 30 10.76 -2.79 0.46
CA ARG A 30 10.93 -1.41 -0.03
C ARG A 30 10.06 -1.11 -1.25
N LYS A 31 9.82 -2.08 -2.14
CA LYS A 31 8.90 -1.92 -3.28
C LYS A 31 7.44 -1.85 -2.82
N SER A 32 7.06 -2.66 -1.82
CA SER A 32 5.72 -2.67 -1.24
C SER A 32 5.38 -1.37 -0.52
N VAL A 33 6.30 -0.87 0.32
CA VAL A 33 6.18 0.44 1.00
C VAL A 33 6.01 1.58 -0.02
N ARG A 34 6.83 1.60 -1.09
CA ARG A 34 6.67 2.58 -2.17
C ARG A 34 5.33 2.45 -2.88
N ALA A 35 4.80 1.24 -3.03
CA ALA A 35 3.50 1.03 -3.64
C ALA A 35 2.37 1.59 -2.77
N ILE A 36 2.43 1.40 -1.45
CA ILE A 36 1.48 1.99 -0.49
C ILE A 36 1.49 3.52 -0.60
N GLY A 37 2.67 4.15 -0.61
CA GLY A 37 2.77 5.61 -0.77
C GLY A 37 2.17 6.13 -2.09
N ARG A 38 2.32 5.39 -3.18
CA ARG A 38 1.69 5.73 -4.47
C ARG A 38 0.17 5.53 -4.46
N CYS A 39 -0.34 4.56 -3.71
CA CYS A 39 -1.78 4.37 -3.51
C CYS A 39 -2.39 5.55 -2.75
N ALA A 40 -1.70 6.10 -1.74
CA ALA A 40 -2.12 7.28 -1.01
C ALA A 40 -2.30 8.52 -1.90
N ILE A 41 -1.39 8.72 -2.87
CA ILE A 41 -1.47 9.83 -3.83
C ILE A 41 -2.59 9.61 -4.85
N LYS A 42 -2.83 8.36 -5.25
CA LYS A 42 -3.80 8.02 -6.29
C LYS A 42 -5.25 8.05 -5.79
N VAL A 43 -5.48 7.60 -4.56
CA VAL A 43 -6.81 7.49 -3.96
C VAL A 43 -6.83 8.32 -2.68
N GLU A 44 -7.30 9.56 -2.78
CA GLU A 44 -7.29 10.54 -1.68
C GLU A 44 -8.00 10.02 -0.41
N GLN A 45 -9.15 9.35 -0.57
CA GLN A 45 -9.89 8.74 0.55
C GLN A 45 -9.12 7.63 1.29
N ALA A 46 -8.08 7.07 0.67
CA ALA A 46 -7.26 6.03 1.26
C ALA A 46 -5.94 6.56 1.82
N ALA A 47 -5.64 7.85 1.65
CA ALA A 47 -4.37 8.44 2.08
C ALA A 47 -4.13 8.23 3.57
N GLU A 48 -5.13 8.51 4.40
CA GLU A 48 -5.04 8.32 5.85
C GLU A 48 -4.75 6.86 6.23
N ARG A 49 -5.49 5.91 5.65
CA ARG A 49 -5.27 4.47 5.88
C ARG A 49 -3.89 4.00 5.42
N CYS A 50 -3.41 4.49 4.27
CA CYS A 50 -2.08 4.19 3.77
C CYS A 50 -1.00 4.68 4.73
N VAL A 51 -1.17 5.89 5.29
CA VAL A 51 -0.23 6.45 6.26
C VAL A 51 -0.27 5.67 7.57
N SER A 52 -1.46 5.35 8.11
CA SER A 52 -1.57 4.51 9.31
C SER A 52 -0.85 3.17 9.12
N THR A 53 -0.99 2.55 7.95
CA THR A 53 -0.35 1.26 7.64
C THR A 53 1.17 1.33 7.55
N LEU A 54 1.75 2.51 7.27
CA LEU A 54 3.20 2.71 7.22
C LEU A 54 3.81 3.06 8.58
N ILE A 55 2.98 3.47 9.54
CA ILE A 55 3.39 3.84 10.90
C ILE A 55 3.31 2.61 11.83
N ASP A 56 2.36 1.70 11.57
CA ASP A 56 2.28 0.36 12.17
C ASP A 56 3.53 -0.48 11.86
#